data_AF-A0A3D3YTF7-F1
#
_entry.id   AF-A0A3D3YTF7-F1
#
_cell.length_a   1.000
_cell.length_b   1.000
_cell.length_c   1.000
_cell.angle_alpha   90.00
_cell.angle_beta   90.00
_cell.angle_gamma   90.00
#
_symmetry.space_group_name_H-M   'P 1'
#
loop_
_entity.id
_entity.type
_entity.pdbx_description
1 polymer ?
#
loop_
_entity_poly.entity_id
_entity_poly.type
_entity_poly.pdbx_seq_one_letter_code
_entity_poly.pdbx_strand_id
1 'polypeptide(L)'
;MAPFGLPRVSSAPVSDLDPAAAPQPVAPPANEPPAPPEDAPQRVDPQRLLRIAGVVREVLEEARRIRPEPGAVEHIRRVHDQICGELRQALPPPLYEELMDLTPEIRSGTLEELGLAHAEILGWLEGLFQGTQLALQMQAAQGMAERTRPGLPPGPAEREPVEDKRYL
;
A
#
# COMPACT_ATOMS: atom_id res chain seq x y z
N MET A 1 -7.42 -32.96 49.40
CA MET A 1 -6.15 -32.40 49.94
C MET A 1 -5.02 -33.22 49.32
N ALA A 2 -4.36 -32.68 48.29
CA ALA A 2 -3.34 -33.39 47.50
C ALA A 2 -1.94 -33.09 48.04
N PRO A 3 -1.00 -34.05 48.00
CA PRO A 3 0.41 -33.72 47.97
C PRO A 3 1.12 -34.25 46.70
N PHE A 4 1.61 -33.29 45.93
CA PHE A 4 2.94 -33.20 45.32
C PHE A 4 3.78 -34.48 45.19
N GLY A 5 4.00 -34.91 43.95
CA GLY A 5 5.13 -35.75 43.55
C GLY A 5 6.27 -34.89 43.02
N LEU A 6 7.44 -34.98 43.66
CA LEU A 6 8.72 -34.49 43.13
C LEU A 6 9.50 -35.67 42.54
N PRO A 7 10.05 -35.59 41.31
CA PRO A 7 11.06 -36.53 40.86
C PRO A 7 12.48 -36.10 41.26
N ARG A 8 13.34 -37.12 41.35
CA ARG A 8 14.67 -37.17 41.99
C ARG A 8 15.73 -36.23 41.41
N VAL A 9 16.60 -35.79 42.32
CA VAL A 9 17.97 -35.32 42.06
C VAL A 9 18.84 -36.52 41.65
N SER A 10 19.54 -36.40 40.52
CA SER A 10 20.71 -37.23 40.18
C SER A 10 21.93 -36.31 40.09
N SER A 11 23.00 -36.73 40.75
CA SER A 11 24.21 -35.95 41.01
C SER A 11 25.35 -36.36 40.07
N ALA A 12 26.09 -35.34 39.60
CA ALA A 12 27.52 -35.32 39.23
C ALA A 12 27.98 -36.09 37.96
N PRO A 13 29.10 -35.67 37.29
CA PRO A 13 30.19 -34.85 37.85
C PRO A 13 30.47 -33.53 37.14
N VAL A 14 30.92 -32.57 37.96
CA VAL A 14 31.71 -31.41 37.56
C VAL A 14 33.11 -31.90 37.16
N SER A 15 33.50 -31.69 35.90
CA SER A 15 34.88 -31.81 35.46
C SER A 15 35.42 -30.41 35.13
N ASP A 16 36.56 -30.18 35.75
CA ASP A 16 37.59 -29.16 35.64
C ASP A 16 37.42 -27.94 34.72
N LEU A 17 37.79 -26.82 35.35
CA LEU A 17 37.99 -25.49 34.81
C LEU A 17 39.23 -25.48 33.90
N ASP A 18 39.03 -25.31 32.60
CA ASP A 18 40.09 -24.99 31.63
C ASP A 18 40.00 -23.49 31.29
N PRO A 19 40.91 -22.62 31.76
CA PRO A 19 40.80 -21.17 31.59
C PRO A 19 41.52 -20.71 30.32
N ALA A 20 41.09 -21.15 29.14
CA ALA A 20 41.52 -20.57 27.87
C ALA A 20 40.66 -21.03 26.67
N ALA A 21 39.38 -20.64 26.64
CA ALA A 21 38.57 -20.75 25.42
C ALA A 21 37.85 -19.43 25.15
N ALA A 22 38.38 -18.68 24.19
CA ALA A 22 37.73 -17.48 23.66
C ALA A 22 36.33 -17.81 23.10
N PRO A 23 35.35 -16.89 23.19
CA PRO A 23 34.02 -17.14 22.65
C PRO A 23 34.08 -17.29 21.13
N GLN A 24 33.77 -18.48 20.63
CA GLN A 24 33.58 -18.70 19.20
C GLN A 24 32.29 -18.00 18.75
N PRO A 25 32.29 -17.25 17.63
CA PRO A 25 31.08 -16.62 17.11
C PRO A 25 30.13 -17.72 16.64
N VAL A 26 28.93 -17.76 17.22
CA VAL A 26 27.82 -18.58 16.72
C VAL A 26 27.45 -18.10 15.32
N ALA A 27 27.73 -18.91 14.30
CA ALA A 27 27.26 -18.65 12.95
C ALA A 27 25.72 -18.81 12.91
N PRO A 28 24.98 -17.88 12.27
CA PRO A 28 23.54 -18.05 12.09
C PRO A 28 23.25 -19.27 11.19
N PRO A 29 22.13 -20.00 11.38
CA PRO A 29 21.76 -21.11 10.53
C PRO A 29 21.57 -20.61 9.08
N ALA A 30 22.31 -21.22 8.15
CA ALA A 30 22.44 -20.81 6.75
C ALA A 30 21.22 -21.15 5.87
N ASN A 31 19.99 -21.02 6.37
CA ASN A 31 18.80 -21.29 5.55
C ASN A 31 17.53 -20.54 5.96
N GLU A 32 17.66 -19.32 6.48
CA GLU A 32 16.53 -18.39 6.55
C GLU A 32 16.58 -17.51 5.30
N PRO A 33 15.51 -17.45 4.49
CA PRO A 33 15.41 -16.45 3.42
C PRO A 33 15.69 -15.07 4.04
N PRO A 34 16.52 -14.22 3.42
CA PRO A 34 16.75 -12.89 3.95
C PRO A 34 15.40 -12.20 4.12
N ALA A 35 15.16 -11.65 5.32
CA ALA A 35 14.04 -10.75 5.54
C ALA A 35 14.03 -9.72 4.40
N PRO A 36 12.86 -9.45 3.78
CA PRO A 36 12.80 -8.47 2.70
C PRO A 36 13.42 -7.16 3.21
N PRO A 37 14.21 -6.46 2.37
CA PRO A 37 14.87 -5.23 2.78
C PRO A 37 13.83 -4.25 3.31
N GLU A 38 14.03 -3.75 4.54
CA GLU A 38 13.13 -2.80 5.21
C GLU A 38 12.96 -1.48 4.41
N ASP A 39 13.83 -1.24 3.42
CA ASP A 39 13.84 -0.08 2.51
C ASP A 39 13.22 -0.34 1.12
N ALA A 40 12.54 -1.47 0.89
CA ALA A 40 11.76 -1.60 -0.35
C ALA A 40 10.68 -0.51 -0.36
N PRO A 41 10.53 0.29 -1.44
CA PRO A 41 9.50 1.32 -1.49
C PRO A 41 8.15 0.64 -1.26
N GLN A 42 7.53 0.95 -0.12
CA GLN A 42 6.22 0.45 0.25
C GLN A 42 5.28 0.75 -0.92
N ARG A 43 4.88 -0.28 -1.65
CA ARG A 43 4.00 -0.13 -2.80
C ARG A 43 2.58 0.12 -2.30
N VAL A 44 1.84 0.94 -3.03
CA VAL A 44 0.40 1.08 -2.84
C VAL A 44 -0.25 -0.29 -2.96
N ASP A 45 -1.16 -0.63 -2.03
CA ASP A 45 -2.03 -1.80 -2.10
C ASP A 45 -3.48 -1.36 -2.45
N PRO A 46 -3.86 -1.37 -3.75
CA PRO A 46 -5.16 -0.88 -4.19
C PRO A 46 -6.33 -1.66 -3.58
N GLN A 47 -6.18 -2.98 -3.41
CA GLN A 47 -7.25 -3.83 -2.90
C GLN A 47 -7.49 -3.58 -1.41
N ARG A 48 -6.43 -3.36 -0.62
CA ARG A 48 -6.57 -2.96 0.79
C ARG A 48 -7.19 -1.57 0.91
N LEU A 49 -6.75 -0.60 0.11
CA LEU A 49 -7.33 0.75 0.10
C LEU A 49 -8.81 0.76 -0.26
N LEU A 50 -9.24 -0.01 -1.27
CA LEU A 50 -10.66 -0.13 -1.63
C LEU A 50 -11.50 -0.72 -0.49
N ARG A 51 -10.96 -1.73 0.22
CA ARG A 51 -11.63 -2.30 1.40
C ARG A 51 -11.75 -1.28 2.53
N ILE A 52 -10.68 -0.55 2.83
CA ILE A 52 -10.69 0.52 3.83
C ILE A 52 -11.71 1.59 3.45
N ALA A 53 -11.70 2.07 2.20
CA ALA A 53 -12.66 3.08 1.73
C ALA A 53 -14.12 2.62 1.88
N GLY A 54 -14.41 1.34 1.61
CA GLY A 54 -15.73 0.76 1.87
C GLY A 54 -16.13 0.86 3.34
N VAL A 55 -15.23 0.45 4.26
CA VAL A 55 -15.47 0.52 5.70
C VAL A 55 -15.67 1.96 6.17
N VAL A 56 -14.81 2.89 5.73
CA VAL A 56 -14.91 4.31 6.09
C VAL A 56 -16.25 4.90 5.67
N ARG A 57 -16.74 4.53 4.47
CA ARG A 57 -18.05 4.98 3.96
C ARG A 57 -19.20 4.48 4.81
N GLU A 58 -19.23 3.19 5.14
CA GLU A 58 -20.28 2.63 5.99
C GLU A 58 -20.27 3.26 7.40
N VAL A 59 -19.09 3.44 7.99
CA VAL A 59 -18.93 4.11 9.30
C VAL A 59 -19.42 5.55 9.25
N LEU A 60 -19.06 6.31 8.21
CA LEU A 60 -19.52 7.68 8.01
C LEU A 60 -21.05 7.76 7.90
N GLU A 61 -21.65 6.88 7.09
CA GLU A 61 -23.10 6.86 6.88
C GLU A 61 -23.88 6.42 8.14
N GLU A 62 -23.32 5.52 8.95
CA GLU A 62 -23.91 5.15 10.23
C GLU A 62 -23.73 6.24 11.29
N ALA A 63 -22.56 6.87 11.36
CA ALA A 63 -22.27 7.99 12.27
C ALA A 63 -23.26 9.15 12.10
N ARG A 64 -23.71 9.41 10.86
CA ARG A 64 -24.73 10.40 10.54
C ARG A 64 -26.14 10.07 11.05
N ARG A 65 -26.42 8.80 11.35
CA ARG A 65 -27.75 8.28 11.73
C ARG A 65 -27.93 8.08 13.24
N ILE A 66 -26.84 7.99 13.99
CA ILE A 66 -26.86 7.75 15.43
C ILE A 66 -26.87 9.05 16.26
N ARG A 67 -27.27 8.97 17.53
CA ARG A 67 -27.17 10.10 18.48
C ARG A 67 -25.74 10.25 19.01
N PRO A 68 -25.27 11.48 19.27
CA PRO A 68 -23.91 11.77 19.76
C PRO A 68 -23.76 11.47 21.27
N GLU A 69 -23.93 10.20 21.63
CA GLU A 69 -23.69 9.72 22.99
C GLU A 69 -22.18 9.48 23.21
N PRO A 70 -21.64 9.69 24.43
CA PRO A 70 -20.20 9.58 24.69
C PRO A 70 -19.58 8.24 24.27
N GLY A 71 -20.30 7.13 24.45
CA GLY A 71 -19.81 5.80 24.07
C GLY A 71 -19.74 5.60 22.56
N ALA A 72 -20.66 6.20 21.79
CA ALA A 72 -20.68 6.11 20.34
C ALA A 72 -19.55 6.94 19.71
N VAL A 73 -19.37 8.16 20.23
CA VAL A 73 -18.26 9.04 19.89
C VAL A 73 -16.91 8.34 20.08
N GLU A 74 -16.68 7.78 21.27
CA GLU A 74 -15.43 7.12 21.60
C GLU A 74 -15.20 5.84 20.79
N HIS A 75 -16.26 5.11 20.42
CA HIS A 75 -16.15 3.98 19.50
C HIS A 75 -15.69 4.43 18.11
N ILE A 76 -16.33 5.46 17.53
CA ILE A 76 -15.98 5.96 16.20
C ILE A 76 -14.58 6.57 16.19
N ARG A 77 -14.15 7.23 17.28
CA ARG A 77 -12.77 7.72 17.43
C ARG A 77 -11.73 6.59 17.34
N ARG A 78 -11.96 5.46 18.02
CA ARG A 78 -11.07 4.29 17.89
C ARG A 78 -11.07 3.69 16.49
N VAL A 79 -12.23 3.67 15.83
CA VAL A 79 -12.33 3.22 14.44
C VAL A 79 -11.52 4.13 13.52
N HIS A 80 -11.59 5.45 13.71
CA HIS A 80 -10.75 6.42 13.00
C HIS A 80 -9.26 6.14 13.20
N ASP A 81 -8.80 5.99 14.44
CA ASP A 81 -7.40 5.69 14.75
C ASP A 81 -6.93 4.41 14.04
N GLN A 82 -7.78 3.38 13.99
CA GLN A 82 -7.48 2.12 13.31
C GLN A 82 -7.48 2.25 11.78
N ILE A 83 -8.38 3.04 11.20
CA ILE A 83 -8.38 3.39 9.78
C ILE A 83 -7.04 4.06 9.42
N CYS A 84 -6.60 5.06 10.19
CA CYS A 84 -5.33 5.75 9.96
C CYS A 84 -4.12 4.80 10.04
N GLY A 85 -4.12 3.85 10.98
CA GLY A 85 -3.10 2.81 11.08
C GLY A 85 -3.08 1.84 9.89
N GLU A 86 -4.25 1.48 9.37
CA GLU A 86 -4.39 0.63 8.18
C GLU A 86 -3.95 1.36 6.91
N LEU A 87 -4.29 2.65 6.77
CA LEU A 87 -3.87 3.49 5.65
C LEU A 87 -2.36 3.65 5.60
N ARG A 88 -1.71 3.85 6.76
CA ARG A 88 -0.24 3.90 6.87
C ARG A 88 0.44 2.65 6.33
N GLN A 89 -0.17 1.47 6.52
CA GLN A 89 0.38 0.22 6.00
C GLN A 89 0.07 0.00 4.51
N ALA A 90 -1.00 0.59 4.01
CA ALA A 90 -1.45 0.44 2.63
C ALA A 90 -0.84 1.48 1.66
N LEU A 91 -0.28 2.56 2.19
CA LEU A 91 0.31 3.67 1.44
C LEU A 91 1.83 3.76 1.67
N PRO A 92 2.59 4.18 0.65
CA PRO A 92 3.94 4.67 0.84
C PRO A 92 3.97 5.87 1.80
N PRO A 93 5.05 6.07 2.58
CA PRO A 93 5.20 7.19 3.50
C PRO A 93 4.83 8.57 2.92
N PRO A 94 5.32 9.00 1.74
CA PRO A 94 4.99 10.34 1.23
C PRO A 94 3.50 10.53 0.92
N LEU A 95 2.81 9.48 0.45
CA LEU A 95 1.37 9.56 0.18
C LEU A 95 0.55 9.57 1.46
N TYR A 96 0.99 8.85 2.48
CA TYR A 96 0.36 8.89 3.79
C TYR A 96 0.55 10.25 4.47
N GLU A 97 1.76 10.83 4.38
CA GLU A 97 2.04 12.18 4.87
C GLU A 97 1.16 13.22 4.17
N GLU A 98 1.07 13.18 2.84
CA GLU A 98 0.19 14.09 2.07
C GLU A 98 -1.27 13.96 2.51
N LEU A 99 -1.77 12.73 2.71
CA LEU A 99 -3.12 12.51 3.23
C LEU A 99 -3.29 13.17 4.61
N MET A 100 -2.36 12.96 5.53
CA MET A 100 -2.43 13.51 6.89
C MET A 100 -2.31 15.05 6.93
N ASP A 101 -1.53 15.64 6.04
CA ASP A 101 -1.43 17.11 5.90
C ASP A 101 -2.76 17.72 5.43
N LEU A 102 -3.55 16.97 4.66
CA LEU A 102 -4.86 17.40 4.14
C LEU A 102 -6.03 17.01 5.07
N THR A 103 -5.83 16.11 6.02
CA THR A 103 -6.84 15.70 7.02
C THR A 103 -6.43 16.20 8.41
N PRO A 104 -6.90 17.39 8.84
CA PRO A 104 -6.46 17.99 10.10
C PRO A 104 -6.79 17.13 11.33
N GLU A 105 -6.01 17.31 12.40
CA GLU A 105 -6.23 16.60 13.66
C GLU A 105 -7.61 16.87 14.27
N ILE A 106 -8.21 15.81 14.84
CA ILE A 106 -9.50 15.88 15.53
C ILE A 106 -9.32 16.54 16.90
N ARG A 107 -9.97 17.69 17.14
CA ARG A 107 -9.80 18.51 18.34
C ARG A 107 -10.86 18.27 19.41
N SER A 108 -12.12 18.33 19.01
CA SER A 108 -13.28 18.20 19.91
C SER A 108 -13.79 16.77 20.03
N GLY A 109 -13.46 15.92 19.06
CA GLY A 109 -13.85 14.52 19.02
C GLY A 109 -15.35 14.34 18.88
N THR A 110 -16.09 15.28 18.26
CA THR A 110 -17.54 15.08 18.03
C THR A 110 -17.80 14.13 16.86
N LEU A 111 -19.03 13.60 16.76
CA LEU A 111 -19.42 12.76 15.62
C LEU A 111 -19.32 13.50 14.29
N GLU A 112 -19.61 14.80 14.27
CA GLU A 112 -19.52 15.65 13.10
C GLU A 112 -18.06 15.85 12.67
N GLU A 113 -17.16 16.08 13.61
CA GLU A 113 -15.73 16.22 13.33
C GLU A 113 -15.12 14.89 12.83
N LEU A 114 -15.46 13.78 13.48
CA LEU A 114 -15.08 12.43 13.03
C LEU A 114 -15.66 12.11 11.63
N GLY A 115 -16.90 12.52 11.37
CA GLY A 115 -17.54 12.35 10.07
C GLY A 115 -16.87 13.19 8.97
N LEU A 116 -16.47 14.42 9.28
CA LEU A 116 -15.71 15.26 8.35
C LEU A 116 -14.36 14.62 8.00
N ALA A 117 -13.60 14.17 8.99
CA ALA A 117 -12.32 13.51 8.77
C ALA A 117 -12.46 12.24 7.90
N HIS A 118 -13.50 11.42 8.13
CA HIS A 118 -13.78 10.27 7.26
C HIS A 118 -14.15 10.67 5.83
N ALA A 119 -14.89 11.75 5.64
CA ALA A 119 -15.24 12.25 4.31
C ALA A 119 -14.00 12.77 3.55
N GLU A 120 -13.08 13.45 4.24
CA GLU A 120 -11.80 13.91 3.66
C GLU A 120 -10.93 12.73 3.23
N ILE A 121 -10.81 11.69 4.08
CA ILE A 121 -10.12 10.44 3.72
C ILE A 121 -10.72 9.83 2.46
N LEU A 122 -12.05 9.71 2.39
CA LEU A 122 -12.73 9.15 1.20
C LEU A 122 -12.46 9.97 -0.05
N GLY A 123 -12.59 11.29 0.04
CA GLY A 123 -12.36 12.19 -1.10
C GLY A 123 -10.92 12.12 -1.62
N TRP A 124 -9.94 12.08 -0.72
CA TRP A 124 -8.54 11.94 -1.10
C TRP A 124 -8.26 10.58 -1.75
N LEU A 125 -8.78 9.48 -1.19
CA LEU A 125 -8.64 8.15 -1.78
C LEU A 125 -9.29 8.06 -3.17
N GLU A 126 -10.47 8.65 -3.36
CA GLU A 126 -11.13 8.72 -4.65
C GLU A 126 -10.27 9.48 -5.69
N GLY A 127 -9.63 10.58 -5.28
CA GLY A 127 -8.68 11.32 -6.12
C GLY A 127 -7.45 10.49 -6.51
N LEU A 128 -6.87 9.75 -5.56
CA LEU A 128 -5.74 8.85 -5.80
C LEU A 128 -6.10 7.77 -6.83
N PHE A 129 -7.26 7.13 -6.70
CA PHE A 129 -7.71 6.12 -7.65
C PHE A 129 -7.98 6.71 -9.04
N GLN A 130 -8.61 7.89 -9.13
CA GLN A 130 -8.85 8.52 -10.42
C GLN A 130 -7.53 8.92 -11.11
N GLY A 131 -6.57 9.48 -10.37
CA GLY A 131 -5.27 9.89 -10.89
C GLY A 131 -4.45 8.72 -11.43
N THR A 132 -4.39 7.61 -10.68
CA THR A 132 -3.66 6.40 -11.11
C THR A 132 -4.29 5.75 -12.35
N GLN A 133 -5.63 5.68 -12.41
CA GLN A 133 -6.35 5.15 -13.57
C GLN A 133 -6.21 6.05 -14.81
N LEU A 134 -6.18 7.37 -14.64
CA LEU A 134 -5.95 8.31 -15.74
C LEU A 134 -4.54 8.15 -16.31
N ALA A 135 -3.52 8.04 -15.44
CA ALA A 135 -2.15 7.81 -15.86
C ALA A 135 -2.00 6.51 -16.69
N LEU A 136 -2.64 5.43 -16.25
CA LEU A 136 -2.63 4.15 -16.97
C LEU A 136 -3.32 4.25 -18.34
N GLN A 137 -4.46 4.93 -18.42
CA GLN A 137 -5.17 5.16 -19.68
C GLN A 137 -4.31 5.96 -20.68
N MET A 138 -3.59 6.98 -20.22
CA MET A 138 -2.68 7.76 -21.07
C MET A 138 -1.55 6.89 -21.63
N GLN A 139 -0.95 6.02 -20.80
CA GLN A 139 0.10 5.10 -21.25
C GLN A 139 -0.43 4.10 -22.29
N ALA A 140 -1.63 3.56 -22.08
CA ALA A 140 -2.27 2.65 -23.03
C ALA A 140 -2.56 3.34 -24.39
N ALA A 141 -3.04 4.59 -24.36
CA ALA A 141 -3.32 5.38 -25.56
C ALA A 141 -2.05 5.69 -26.38
N GLN A 142 -0.94 6.02 -25.73
CA GLN A 142 0.35 6.24 -26.38
C GLN A 142 0.83 4.97 -27.12
N GLY A 143 0.76 3.82 -26.46
CA GLY A 143 1.14 2.54 -27.08
C GLY A 143 0.19 2.10 -28.21
N MET A 144 -1.06 2.56 -28.25
CA MET A 144 -1.93 2.37 -29.41
C MET A 144 -1.52 3.26 -30.57
N ALA A 145 -1.26 4.56 -30.32
CA ALA A 145 -0.86 5.51 -31.37
C ALA A 145 0.42 5.09 -32.11
N GLU A 146 1.38 4.46 -31.41
CA GLU A 146 2.59 3.91 -32.03
C GLU A 146 2.29 2.70 -32.95
N ARG A 147 1.33 1.85 -32.58
CA ARG A 147 0.90 0.71 -33.41
C ARG A 147 0.10 1.14 -34.63
N THR A 148 -0.60 2.27 -34.55
CA THR A 148 -1.42 2.79 -35.65
C THR A 148 -0.64 3.68 -36.61
N ARG A 149 0.68 3.93 -36.41
CA ARG A 149 1.51 4.59 -37.42
C ARG A 149 1.65 3.65 -38.63
N PRO A 150 0.90 3.86 -39.73
CA PRO A 150 1.07 3.07 -40.93
C PRO A 150 2.43 3.47 -41.50
N GLY A 151 3.23 2.50 -41.94
CA GLY A 151 4.37 2.80 -42.79
C GLY A 151 3.85 3.68 -43.94
N LEU A 152 4.35 4.91 -44.01
CA LEU A 152 3.99 5.85 -45.07
C LEU A 152 4.24 5.12 -46.40
N PRO A 153 3.22 4.87 -47.25
CA PRO A 153 3.46 4.22 -48.53
C PRO A 153 4.42 5.08 -49.34
N PRO A 154 5.42 4.49 -50.04
CA PRO A 154 6.31 5.27 -50.89
C PRO A 154 5.47 6.09 -51.86
N GLY A 155 5.73 7.40 -51.90
CA GLY A 155 5.04 8.33 -52.79
C GLY A 155 5.09 7.84 -54.23
N PRO A 156 4.04 8.14 -55.04
CA PRO A 156 3.92 7.59 -56.39
C PRO A 156 5.18 7.90 -57.19
N ALA A 157 5.86 6.85 -57.66
CA ALA A 157 6.91 6.97 -58.65
C ALA A 157 6.31 7.69 -59.87
N GLU A 158 6.85 8.87 -60.13
CA GLU A 158 6.58 9.68 -61.31
C GLU A 158 6.83 8.81 -62.55
N ARG A 159 5.75 8.35 -63.19
CA ARG A 159 5.82 7.66 -64.48
C ARG A 159 6.24 8.71 -65.50
N GLU A 160 7.50 8.65 -65.92
CA GLU A 160 7.94 9.39 -67.11
C GLU A 160 7.08 9.02 -68.33
N PRO A 161 6.67 10.01 -69.15
CA PRO A 161 5.98 9.73 -70.39
C PRO A 161 6.98 9.18 -71.42
N VAL A 162 6.74 7.95 -71.89
CA VAL A 162 7.43 7.40 -73.07
C VAL A 162 7.01 8.20 -74.31
N GLU A 163 7.94 8.96 -74.86
CA GLU A 163 7.81 9.69 -76.12
C GLU A 163 7.81 8.71 -77.31
N ASP A 164 6.63 8.47 -77.89
CA ASP A 164 6.45 7.61 -79.08
C ASP A 164 6.95 8.33 -80.33
N LYS A 165 8.21 8.07 -80.70
CA LYS A 165 8.78 8.45 -81.99
C LYS A 165 8.21 7.55 -83.10
N ARG A 166 7.07 7.94 -83.65
CA ARG A 166 6.58 7.45 -84.95
C ARG A 166 6.20 8.59 -85.89
N TYR A 167 7.21 9.22 -86.48
CA TYR A 167 7.10 9.85 -87.80
C TYR A 167 8.48 9.84 -88.46
N LEU A 168 8.74 8.82 -89.29
CA LEU A 168 9.60 8.85 -90.48
C LEU A 168 9.02 7.85 -91.50
#